data_AF-A0A0Q4NEX6-F1
#
_entry.id   AF-A0A0Q4NEX6-F1
#
_cell.length_a   1.000
_cell.length_b   1.000
_cell.length_c   1.000
_cell.angle_alpha   90.00
_cell.angle_beta   90.00
_cell.angle_gamma   90.00
#
_symmetry.space_group_name_H-M   'P 1'
#
loop_
_entity.id
_entity.type
_entity.pdbx_description
1 polymer ?
#
loop_
_entity_poly.entity_id
_entity_poly.type
_entity_poly.pdbx_seq_one_letter_code
_entity_poly.pdbx_strand_id
1 'polypeptide(L)'
;MTEYALIDPDIEPFNTVLGESGASLQMHIMRGTECRAGAPLEDGQWEYRLFANGAIALVLRDAVSRIPVRNELGETILASPEAISLSMNLLALKDQQQLVPLEVATRLETLYRALKEALIQEHSTLILSGLAPDLRARKPADRREGRLRPHREAHSIIQMEG
;
A
#
# COMPACT_ATOMS: atom_id res chain seq x y z
N MET A 1 12.72 4.56 13.37
CA MET A 1 12.92 3.10 13.40
C MET A 1 11.67 2.50 12.79
N THR A 2 11.81 1.57 11.85
CA THR A 2 10.67 0.81 11.30
C THR A 2 10.19 -0.17 12.38
N GLU A 3 8.94 -0.07 12.82
CA GLU A 3 8.34 -0.89 13.90
C GLU A 3 7.52 -2.05 13.30
N TYR A 4 8.14 -2.80 12.39
CA TYR A 4 7.60 -4.05 11.90
C TYR A 4 8.62 -5.20 12.02
N ALA A 5 8.10 -6.39 12.27
CA ALA A 5 8.84 -7.65 12.17
C ALA A 5 8.60 -8.28 10.79
N LEU A 6 9.62 -8.94 10.25
CA LEU A 6 9.45 -9.77 9.06
C LEU A 6 8.81 -11.10 9.46
N ILE A 7 7.87 -11.55 8.64
CA ILE A 7 7.19 -12.83 8.80
C ILE A 7 7.76 -13.81 7.78
N ASP A 8 8.06 -15.03 8.22
CA ASP A 8 8.44 -16.13 7.35
C ASP A 8 7.30 -16.43 6.36
N PRO A 9 7.52 -16.37 5.03
CA PRO A 9 6.46 -16.63 4.06
C PRO A 9 5.85 -18.03 4.17
N ASP A 10 6.57 -19.02 4.70
CA ASP A 10 6.08 -20.40 4.83
C ASP A 10 4.93 -20.53 5.85
N ILE A 11 4.68 -19.51 6.67
CA ILE A 11 3.55 -19.50 7.62
C ILE A 11 2.25 -19.00 7.02
N GLU A 12 2.27 -18.53 5.76
CA GLU A 12 1.11 -18.04 5.02
C GLU A 12 0.20 -17.14 5.88
N PRO A 13 0.69 -15.96 6.34
CA PRO A 13 0.06 -15.23 7.43
C PRO A 13 -1.38 -14.80 7.14
N PHE A 14 -1.73 -14.55 5.88
CA PHE A 14 -3.12 -14.31 5.50
C PHE A 14 -3.99 -15.57 5.61
N ASN A 15 -3.46 -16.76 5.32
CA ASN A 15 -4.20 -18.02 5.49
C ASN A 15 -4.44 -18.32 6.97
N THR A 16 -3.49 -18.00 7.83
CA THR A 16 -3.66 -18.12 9.28
C THR A 16 -4.83 -17.28 9.80
N VAL A 17 -5.10 -16.10 9.21
CA VAL A 17 -6.18 -15.21 9.65
C VAL A 17 -7.51 -15.45 8.91
N LEU A 18 -7.44 -15.78 7.61
CA LEU A 18 -8.59 -15.79 6.70
C LEU A 18 -8.92 -17.19 6.15
N GLY A 19 -8.17 -18.22 6.51
CA GLY A 19 -8.26 -19.56 5.90
C GLY A 19 -7.87 -19.52 4.41
N GLU A 20 -8.51 -20.34 3.59
CA GLU A 20 -8.23 -20.44 2.14
C GLU A 20 -8.37 -19.11 1.37
N SER A 21 -9.07 -18.12 1.94
CA SER A 21 -9.21 -16.78 1.34
C SER A 21 -7.90 -15.97 1.36
N GLY A 22 -6.92 -16.34 2.19
CA GLY A 22 -5.67 -15.61 2.31
C GLY A 22 -4.79 -15.65 1.04
N ALA A 23 -4.75 -16.79 0.34
CA ALA A 23 -4.03 -16.94 -0.92
C ALA A 23 -4.64 -16.06 -2.02
N SER A 24 -5.97 -15.96 -2.04
CA SER A 24 -6.69 -15.05 -2.94
C SER A 24 -6.35 -13.58 -2.66
N LEU A 25 -6.31 -13.19 -1.37
CA LEU A 25 -5.91 -11.84 -0.96
C LEU A 25 -4.47 -11.52 -1.39
N GLN A 26 -3.52 -12.43 -1.15
CA GLN A 26 -2.13 -12.30 -1.59
C GLN A 26 -2.03 -12.06 -3.10
N MET A 27 -2.68 -12.90 -3.90
CA MET A 27 -2.66 -12.78 -5.36
C MET A 27 -3.30 -11.47 -5.83
N HIS A 28 -4.36 -11.01 -5.17
CA HIS A 28 -4.99 -9.73 -5.45
C HIS A 28 -4.02 -8.57 -5.18
N ILE A 29 -3.30 -8.59 -4.05
CA ILE A 29 -2.30 -7.56 -3.72
C ILE A 29 -1.17 -7.55 -4.75
N MET A 30 -0.60 -8.72 -5.08
CA MET A 30 0.52 -8.82 -6.01
C MET A 30 0.14 -8.30 -7.40
N ARG A 31 -0.92 -8.86 -8.00
CA ARG A 31 -1.39 -8.45 -9.33
C ARG A 31 -1.86 -7.01 -9.36
N GLY A 32 -2.55 -6.56 -8.32
CA GLY A 32 -3.00 -5.16 -8.22
C GLY A 32 -1.83 -4.18 -8.15
N THR A 33 -0.73 -4.57 -7.52
CA THR A 33 0.50 -3.77 -7.44
C THR A 33 1.15 -3.62 -8.81
N GLU A 34 1.33 -4.72 -9.55
CA GLU A 34 1.87 -4.72 -10.91
C GLU A 34 0.99 -3.92 -11.87
N CYS A 35 -0.33 -4.12 -11.83
CA CYS A 35 -1.29 -3.36 -12.62
C CYS A 35 -1.19 -1.84 -12.36
N ARG A 36 -1.04 -1.43 -11.10
CA ARG A 36 -0.89 0.00 -10.75
C ARG A 36 0.46 0.57 -11.16
N ALA A 37 1.52 -0.23 -11.11
CA ALA A 37 2.84 0.16 -11.59
C ALA A 37 2.92 0.22 -13.12
N GLY A 38 1.99 -0.44 -13.83
CA GLY A 38 1.97 -0.49 -15.29
C GLY A 38 3.03 -1.42 -15.90
N ALA A 39 3.74 -2.18 -15.08
CA ALA A 39 4.78 -3.12 -15.50
C ALA A 39 4.95 -4.24 -14.45
N PRO A 40 5.44 -5.43 -14.85
CA PRO A 40 5.96 -6.42 -13.91
C PRO A 40 7.07 -5.81 -13.05
N LEU A 41 7.03 -6.07 -11.75
CA LEU A 41 8.03 -5.58 -10.80
C LEU A 41 8.98 -6.73 -10.44
N GLU A 42 9.83 -7.09 -11.39
CA GLU A 42 10.66 -8.31 -11.37
C GLU A 42 11.78 -8.31 -10.33
N ASP A 43 12.19 -7.14 -9.82
CA ASP A 43 13.36 -6.99 -8.94
C ASP A 43 13.04 -6.88 -7.44
N GLY A 44 11.76 -6.73 -7.07
CA GLY A 44 11.38 -6.54 -5.68
C GLY A 44 11.18 -7.87 -4.95
N GLN A 45 11.82 -8.03 -3.78
CA GLN A 45 11.52 -9.15 -2.88
C GLN A 45 10.20 -8.87 -2.16
N TRP A 46 9.19 -9.69 -2.43
CA TRP A 46 7.97 -9.70 -1.64
C TRP A 46 8.26 -10.21 -0.23
N GLU A 47 7.82 -9.45 0.78
CA GLU A 47 7.98 -9.80 2.18
C GLU A 47 6.69 -9.53 2.95
N TYR A 48 6.43 -10.37 3.94
CA TYR A 48 5.35 -10.12 4.89
C TYR A 48 5.87 -9.32 6.08
N ARG A 49 5.14 -8.27 6.46
CA ARG A 49 5.46 -7.42 7.60
C ARG A 49 4.35 -7.52 8.65
N LEU A 50 4.75 -7.77 9.91
CA LEU A 50 3.91 -7.71 11.10
C LEU A 50 4.18 -6.42 11.86
N PHE A 51 3.20 -5.52 11.94
CA PHE A 51 3.32 -4.27 12.69
C PHE A 51 3.03 -4.50 14.18
N ALA A 52 3.49 -3.57 15.03
CA ALA A 52 3.33 -3.64 16.49
C ALA A 52 1.87 -3.80 16.96
N ASN A 53 0.91 -3.27 16.19
CA ASN A 53 -0.53 -3.39 16.48
C ASN A 53 -1.17 -4.69 15.94
N GLY A 54 -0.35 -5.62 15.45
CA GLY A 54 -0.80 -6.90 14.89
C GLY A 54 -1.27 -6.83 13.43
N ALA A 55 -1.16 -5.67 12.76
CA ALA A 55 -1.46 -5.58 11.35
C ALA A 55 -0.45 -6.40 10.52
N ILE A 56 -0.93 -6.96 9.42
CA ILE A 56 -0.11 -7.73 8.48
C ILE A 56 -0.22 -7.07 7.12
N ALA A 57 0.91 -6.90 6.43
CA ALA A 57 0.95 -6.47 5.05
C ALA A 57 1.91 -7.32 4.23
N LEU A 58 1.54 -7.53 2.96
CA LEU A 58 2.44 -8.06 1.94
C LEU A 58 3.06 -6.91 1.18
N VAL A 59 4.37 -6.75 1.29
CA VAL A 59 5.07 -5.56 0.82
C VAL A 59 6.13 -5.94 -0.20
N LEU A 60 6.21 -5.15 -1.26
CA LEU A 60 7.28 -5.26 -2.22
C LEU A 60 8.45 -4.39 -1.73
N ARG A 61 9.54 -5.02 -1.29
CA ARG A 61 10.68 -4.36 -0.64
C ARG A 61 11.54 -3.60 -1.63
N ASP A 62 11.02 -2.47 -2.10
CA ASP A 62 11.75 -1.46 -2.83
C ASP A 62 11.19 -0.08 -2.49
N ALA A 63 11.95 0.63 -1.66
CA ALA A 63 11.66 2.00 -1.26
C ALA A 63 12.46 3.04 -2.07
N VAL A 64 13.34 2.61 -2.98
CA VAL A 64 14.27 3.48 -3.71
C VAL A 64 13.70 3.83 -5.08
N SER A 65 13.16 2.85 -5.80
CA SER A 65 12.58 3.09 -7.12
C SER A 65 11.42 4.07 -7.05
N ARG A 66 11.21 4.79 -8.15
CA ARG A 66 10.14 5.78 -8.30
C ARG A 66 9.43 5.51 -9.61
N ILE A 67 8.20 5.03 -9.51
CA ILE A 67 7.38 4.63 -10.64
C ILE A 67 6.24 5.66 -10.77
N PRO A 68 5.98 6.18 -11.99
CA PRO A 68 4.83 7.03 -12.23
C PRO A 68 3.55 6.21 -12.10
N VAL A 69 2.68 6.59 -11.17
CA VAL A 69 1.38 5.98 -10.94
C VAL A 69 0.29 7.03 -10.95
N ARG A 70 -0.88 6.70 -11.50
CA ARG A 70 -2.04 7.59 -11.46
C ARG A 70 -2.75 7.46 -10.12
N ASN A 71 -2.95 8.58 -9.44
CA ASN A 71 -3.68 8.67 -8.18
C ASN A 71 -5.20 8.74 -8.44
N GLU A 72 -6.00 8.74 -7.37
CA GLU A 72 -7.47 8.77 -7.50
C GLU A 72 -8.03 10.09 -8.05
N LEU A 73 -7.24 11.16 -8.01
CA LEU A 73 -7.57 12.47 -8.61
C LEU A 73 -7.21 12.53 -10.10
N GLY A 74 -6.66 11.45 -10.67
CA GLY A 74 -6.20 11.39 -12.05
C GLY A 74 -4.82 12.00 -12.29
N GLU A 75 -4.13 12.45 -11.24
CA GLU A 75 -2.79 13.02 -11.30
C GLU A 75 -1.74 11.92 -11.35
N THR A 76 -0.61 12.16 -12.02
CA THR A 76 0.53 11.24 -11.99
C THR A 76 1.45 11.62 -10.84
N ILE A 77 1.69 10.69 -9.93
CA ILE A 77 2.62 10.83 -8.81
C ILE A 77 3.75 9.81 -8.95
N LEU A 78 4.90 10.09 -8.36
CA LEU A 78 5.98 9.12 -8.26
C LEU A 78 5.84 8.37 -6.92
N ALA A 79 5.65 7.06 -6.99
CA ALA A 79 5.54 6.19 -5.82
C ALA A 79 6.60 5.09 -5.85
N SER A 80 7.03 4.63 -4.68
CA SER A 80 7.87 3.44 -4.59
C SER A 80 7.02 2.17 -4.71
N PRO A 81 7.58 1.05 -5.21
CA PRO A 81 6.91 -0.26 -5.16
C PRO A 81 6.39 -0.62 -3.76
N GLU A 82 7.14 -0.26 -2.72
CA GLU A 82 6.70 -0.40 -1.33
C GLU A 82 5.42 0.39 -1.05
N ALA A 83 5.34 1.66 -1.45
CA ALA A 83 4.14 2.48 -1.24
C ALA A 83 2.94 1.98 -2.05
N ILE A 84 3.19 1.51 -3.28
CA ILE A 84 2.15 0.94 -4.15
C ILE A 84 1.59 -0.33 -3.51
N SER A 85 2.45 -1.28 -3.12
CA SER A 85 2.02 -2.54 -2.49
C SER A 85 1.30 -2.31 -1.17
N LEU A 86 1.78 -1.40 -0.31
CA LEU A 86 1.09 -1.03 0.92
C LEU A 86 -0.31 -0.43 0.66
N SER A 87 -0.44 0.42 -0.35
CA SER A 87 -1.76 0.94 -0.75
C SER A 87 -2.68 -0.17 -1.27
N MET A 88 -2.12 -1.15 -1.99
CA MET A 88 -2.89 -2.29 -2.50
C MET A 88 -3.36 -3.24 -1.40
N ASN A 89 -2.63 -3.37 -0.28
CA ASN A 89 -3.14 -4.11 0.87
C ASN A 89 -4.45 -3.50 1.38
N LEU A 90 -4.49 -2.18 1.56
CA LEU A 90 -5.71 -1.49 2.05
C LEU A 90 -6.88 -1.66 1.09
N LEU A 91 -6.64 -1.53 -0.22
CA LEU A 91 -7.67 -1.67 -1.24
C LEU A 91 -8.18 -3.12 -1.31
N ALA A 92 -7.28 -4.11 -1.37
CA ALA A 92 -7.66 -5.51 -1.46
C ALA A 92 -8.44 -5.98 -0.23
N LEU A 93 -8.06 -5.54 0.98
CA LEU A 93 -8.81 -5.81 2.21
C LEU A 93 -10.22 -5.22 2.18
N LYS A 94 -10.40 -4.03 1.59
CA LYS A 94 -11.71 -3.36 1.47
C LYS A 94 -12.58 -3.98 0.40
N ASP A 95 -12.00 -4.34 -0.75
CA ASP A 95 -12.73 -4.96 -1.87
C ASP A 95 -13.20 -6.36 -1.50
N GLN A 96 -12.37 -7.16 -0.81
CA GLN A 96 -12.75 -8.51 -0.42
C GLN A 96 -13.87 -8.57 0.63
N GLN A 97 -14.05 -7.54 1.47
CA GLN A 97 -15.16 -7.50 2.44
C GLN A 97 -16.53 -7.67 1.78
N GLN A 98 -16.69 -7.25 0.52
CA GLN A 98 -17.95 -7.32 -0.21
C GLN A 98 -18.21 -8.71 -0.83
N LEU A 99 -17.21 -9.58 -0.84
CA LEU A 99 -17.21 -10.84 -1.59
C LEU A 99 -17.25 -12.09 -0.68
N VAL A 100 -17.18 -11.89 0.63
CA VAL A 100 -17.03 -12.98 1.62
C VAL A 100 -18.17 -12.98 2.65
N PRO A 101 -18.39 -14.10 3.36
CA PRO A 101 -19.36 -14.16 4.45
C PRO A 101 -19.07 -13.10 5.53
N LEU A 102 -20.12 -12.66 6.23
CA LEU A 102 -20.05 -11.59 7.24
C LEU A 102 -18.93 -11.80 8.27
N GLU A 103 -18.74 -13.03 8.74
CA GLU A 103 -17.69 -13.35 9.72
C GLU A 103 -16.28 -13.05 9.18
N VAL A 104 -16.01 -13.41 7.92
CA VAL A 104 -14.74 -13.14 7.25
C VAL A 104 -14.60 -11.65 6.96
N ALA A 105 -15.70 -10.99 6.56
CA ALA A 105 -15.72 -9.54 6.32
C ALA A 105 -15.36 -8.75 7.59
N THR A 106 -15.84 -9.15 8.76
CA THR A 106 -15.47 -8.50 10.04
C THR A 106 -13.97 -8.67 10.37
N ARG A 107 -13.37 -9.83 10.05
CA ARG A 107 -11.92 -10.06 10.23
C ARG A 107 -11.11 -9.20 9.26
N LEU A 108 -11.52 -9.12 7.99
CA LEU A 108 -10.92 -8.24 6.98
C LEU A 108 -11.02 -6.76 7.37
N GLU A 109 -12.16 -6.33 7.91
CA GLU A 109 -12.35 -4.96 8.41
C GLU A 109 -11.40 -4.67 9.58
N THR A 110 -11.23 -5.63 10.49
CA THR A 110 -10.28 -5.51 11.62
C THR A 110 -8.85 -5.35 11.12
N LEU A 111 -8.40 -6.20 10.19
CA LEU A 111 -7.08 -6.09 9.56
C LEU A 111 -6.90 -4.77 8.82
N TYR A 112 -7.92 -4.34 8.06
CA TYR A 112 -7.90 -3.06 7.34
C TYR A 112 -7.71 -1.88 8.31
N ARG A 113 -8.46 -1.85 9.42
CA ARG A 113 -8.36 -0.79 10.42
C ARG A 113 -6.99 -0.77 11.09
N ALA A 114 -6.47 -1.95 11.48
CA ALA A 114 -5.15 -2.07 12.09
C ALA A 114 -4.04 -1.63 11.12
N LEU A 115 -4.08 -2.08 9.86
CA LEU A 115 -3.08 -1.68 8.87
C LEU A 115 -3.15 -0.18 8.58
N LYS A 116 -4.35 0.37 8.43
CA LYS A 116 -4.55 1.81 8.24
C LYS A 116 -3.93 2.61 9.39
N GLU A 117 -4.14 2.19 10.63
CA GLU A 117 -3.56 2.84 11.80
C GLU A 117 -2.03 2.75 11.81
N ALA A 118 -1.45 1.58 11.54
CA ALA A 118 -0.01 1.38 11.47
C ALA A 118 0.64 2.29 10.41
N LEU A 119 0.03 2.37 9.21
CA LEU A 119 0.56 3.18 8.12
C LEU A 119 0.46 4.70 8.38
N ILE A 120 -0.53 5.15 9.14
CA ILE A 120 -0.62 6.55 9.59
C ILE A 120 0.51 6.89 10.57
N GLN A 121 0.91 5.94 11.41
CA GLN A 121 1.93 6.13 12.44
C GLN A 121 3.36 6.05 11.86
N GLU A 122 3.63 5.14 10.91
CA GLU A 122 4.98 4.91 10.38
C GLU A 122 5.35 5.78 9.17
N HIS A 123 4.41 6.06 8.27
CA HIS A 123 4.71 6.74 7.01
C HIS A 123 4.29 8.20 7.05
N SER A 124 5.19 9.10 6.63
CA SER A 124 4.82 10.46 6.23
C SER A 124 3.70 10.36 5.20
N THR A 125 2.50 10.73 5.64
CA THR A 125 1.18 10.30 5.18
C THR A 125 0.81 10.81 3.77
N LEU A 126 1.78 11.34 3.03
CA LEU A 126 1.58 12.17 1.83
C LEU A 126 1.60 11.38 0.50
N ILE A 127 2.23 10.20 0.44
CA ILE A 127 2.21 9.35 -0.76
C ILE A 127 1.03 8.37 -0.74
N LEU A 128 0.63 7.90 0.45
CA LEU A 128 -0.47 6.94 0.61
C LEU A 128 -1.86 7.58 0.55
N SER A 129 -2.01 8.87 0.93
CA SER A 129 -3.30 9.58 0.88
C SER A 129 -3.83 9.85 -0.53
N GLY A 130 -2.96 9.79 -1.55
CA GLY A 130 -3.38 9.87 -2.96
C GLY A 130 -3.78 8.52 -3.55
N LEU A 131 -3.39 7.41 -2.91
CA LEU A 131 -3.56 6.05 -3.42
C LEU A 131 -4.64 5.26 -2.69
N ALA A 132 -5.01 5.68 -1.47
CA ALA A 132 -6.12 5.12 -0.70
C ALA A 132 -7.03 6.25 -0.16
N PRO A 133 -8.33 6.28 -0.50
CA PRO A 133 -9.22 7.41 -0.25
C PRO A 133 -9.50 7.64 1.24
N ASP A 134 -9.35 6.58 2.04
CA ASP A 134 -9.65 6.58 3.46
C ASP A 134 -8.49 7.11 4.33
N LEU A 135 -7.28 7.25 3.76
CA LEU A 135 -6.11 7.84 4.40
C LEU A 135 -6.14 9.37 4.30
N ARG A 136 -7.27 10.00 4.62
CA ARG A 136 -7.31 11.46 4.81
C ARG A 136 -6.44 11.81 6.02
N ALA A 137 -5.22 12.22 5.71
CA ALA A 137 -4.20 12.63 6.65
C ALA A 137 -4.75 13.66 7.64
N ARG A 138 -4.36 13.51 8.92
CA ARG A 138 -4.54 14.56 9.92
C ARG A 138 -3.91 15.86 9.39
N LYS A 139 -4.44 16.99 9.86
CA LYS A 139 -3.86 18.31 9.58
C LYS A 139 -2.37 18.30 10.00
N PRO A 140 -1.42 18.67 9.13
CA PRO A 140 0.00 18.70 9.48
C PRO A 140 0.22 19.60 10.69
N ALA A 141 1.00 19.12 11.65
CA ALA A 141 1.26 19.83 12.91
C ALA A 141 2.25 20.98 12.71
N ASP A 142 3.01 20.96 11.61
CA ASP A 142 4.05 21.96 11.35
C ASP A 142 4.09 22.43 9.88
N ARG A 143 4.48 23.69 9.66
CA ARG A 143 4.52 24.32 8.31
C ARG A 143 5.47 23.64 7.32
N ARG A 144 6.36 22.77 7.81
CA ARG A 144 7.32 22.00 7.00
C ARG A 144 6.76 20.66 6.50
N GLU A 145 5.70 20.11 7.11
CA GLU A 145 5.02 18.90 6.63
C GLU A 145 4.11 19.18 5.41
N GLY A 146 3.64 20.42 5.25
CA GLY A 146 2.53 20.76 4.36
C GLY A 146 2.86 21.18 2.93
N ARG A 147 4.02 20.85 2.35
CA ARG A 147 4.29 21.19 0.94
C ARG A 147 4.88 20.01 0.17
N LEU A 148 3.99 19.21 -0.43
CA LEU A 148 4.25 18.64 -1.75
C LEU A 148 4.49 19.81 -2.69
N ARG A 149 5.75 20.22 -2.85
CA ARG A 149 6.13 20.94 -4.07
C ARG A 149 6.22 19.85 -5.14
N PRO A 150 5.58 20.04 -6.31
CA PRO A 150 5.89 19.20 -7.46
C PRO A 150 7.40 19.15 -7.61
N HIS A 151 7.98 17.94 -7.67
CA HIS A 151 9.40 17.78 -7.92
C HIS A 151 9.71 18.50 -9.24
N ARG A 152 10.74 19.34 -9.30
CA ARG A 152 11.09 20.10 -10.52
C ARG A 152 11.29 19.19 -11.75
N GLU A 153 11.65 17.93 -11.53
CA GLU A 153 11.85 16.94 -12.60
C GLU A 153 10.55 16.33 -13.15
N ALA A 154 9.42 16.44 -12.45
CA ALA A 154 8.12 15.99 -12.98
C ALA A 154 7.63 16.90 -14.13
N HIS A 155 8.12 18.14 -14.21
CA HIS A 155 7.91 19.01 -15.37
C HIS A 155 8.80 18.66 -16.57
N SER A 156 9.81 17.82 -16.39
CA SER A 156 10.79 17.50 -17.45
C SER A 156 10.39 16.31 -18.32
N ILE A 157 9.31 15.58 -17.97
CA ILE A 157 8.84 14.40 -18.71
C ILE A 157 7.55 14.70 -19.51
N ILE A 158 7.15 15.97 -19.60
CA ILE A 158 6.09 16.41 -20.53
C ILE A 158 6.67 17.47 -21.46
N GLN A 159 7.58 17.05 -22.34
CA GLN A 159 7.84 17.64 -23.65
C GLN A 159 9.01 16.88 -24.28
N MET A 160 8.70 15.78 -24.98
CA MET A 160 9.32 15.41 -26.26
C MET A 160 8.41 14.39 -26.92
N GLU A 161 7.62 14.88 -27.88
CA GLU A 161 7.40 14.36 -29.23
C GLU A 161 5.94 14.53 -29.68
N GLY A 162 5.74 15.36 -30.72
CA GLY A 162 4.51 15.50 -31.51
C GLY A 162 3.82 16.85 -31.39
#